data_AF-A0A419FX77-F1
#
_entry.id   AF-A0A419FX77-F1
#
_cell.length_a   1.000
_cell.length_b   1.000
_cell.length_c   1.000
_cell.angle_alpha   90.00
_cell.angle_beta   90.00
_cell.angle_gamma   90.00
#
_symmetry.space_group_name_H-M   'P 1'
#
loop_
_entity.id
_entity.type
_entity.pdbx_description
1 polymer ?
#
loop_
_entity_poly.entity_id
_entity_poly.type
_entity_poly.pdbx_seq_one_letter_code
_entity_poly.pdbx_strand_id
1 'polypeptide(L)'
;MPSIDVHVKTSIERTGKDYKDVHEWIDKDEAKKVERHDITRIHENAKEVELKWGEDGVREFIQHIHDDIKKRTADTLAYFGVK
;
A
#
# COMPACT_ATOMS: atom_id res chain seq x y z
N MET A 1 3.11 8.76 -3.70
CA MET A 1 2.94 7.32 -3.43
C MET A 1 3.89 6.61 -4.38
N PRO A 2 4.73 5.67 -3.92
CA PRO A 2 5.60 4.89 -4.80
C PRO A 2 4.80 4.16 -5.88
N SER A 3 5.43 3.82 -7.00
CA SER A 3 4.77 3.02 -8.04
C SER A 3 4.61 1.56 -7.61
N ILE A 4 3.70 0.84 -8.27
CA ILE A 4 3.53 -0.62 -8.09
C ILE A 4 4.88 -1.34 -8.19
N ASP A 5 5.73 -0.98 -9.16
CA ASP A 5 7.05 -1.61 -9.34
C ASP A 5 7.98 -1.39 -8.13
N VAL A 6 7.91 -0.23 -7.48
CA VAL A 6 8.68 0.06 -6.27
C VAL A 6 8.17 -0.76 -5.09
N HIS A 7 6.84 -0.85 -4.95
CA HIS A 7 6.22 -1.69 -3.92
C HIS A 7 6.59 -3.17 -4.10
N VAL A 8 6.42 -3.71 -5.30
CA VAL A 8 6.81 -5.10 -5.65
C VAL A 8 8.28 -5.36 -5.33
N LYS A 9 9.18 -4.46 -5.73
CA LYS A 9 10.62 -4.61 -5.44
C LYS A 9 10.87 -4.66 -3.91
N THR A 10 10.25 -3.74 -3.17
CA THR A 10 10.41 -3.66 -1.71
C THR A 10 9.86 -4.92 -1.02
N SER A 11 8.76 -5.46 -1.51
CA SER A 11 8.14 -6.70 -1.02
C SER A 11 9.06 -7.91 -1.23
N ILE A 12 9.67 -8.02 -2.41
CA ILE A 12 10.66 -9.08 -2.71
C ILE A 12 11.85 -8.97 -1.76
N GLU A 13 12.40 -7.76 -1.58
CA GLU A 13 13.55 -7.54 -0.70
C GLU A 13 13.24 -7.89 0.77
N ARG A 14 12.02 -7.62 1.25
CA ARG A 14 11.61 -7.87 2.64
C ARG A 14 11.19 -9.32 2.90
N THR A 15 10.55 -9.97 1.92
CA THR A 15 9.81 -11.24 2.14
C THR A 15 10.21 -12.37 1.21
N GLY A 16 10.90 -12.07 0.10
CA GLY A 16 11.17 -13.01 -0.99
C GLY A 16 9.97 -13.25 -1.92
N LYS A 17 8.82 -12.58 -1.72
CA LYS A 17 7.62 -12.67 -2.57
C LYS A 17 7.27 -11.30 -3.13
N ASP A 18 6.68 -11.26 -4.33
CA ASP A 18 6.36 -10.00 -5.03
C ASP A 18 5.04 -9.36 -4.60
N TYR A 19 4.08 -10.17 -4.16
CA TYR A 19 2.70 -9.77 -3.85
C TYR A 19 2.07 -8.85 -4.90
N LYS A 20 2.44 -9.04 -6.16
CA LYS A 20 2.07 -8.11 -7.25
C LYS A 20 0.56 -7.95 -7.39
N ASP A 21 -0.20 -9.03 -7.24
CA ASP A 21 -1.66 -9.00 -7.31
C ASP A 21 -2.30 -8.14 -6.22
N VAL A 22 -1.72 -8.10 -5.03
CA VAL A 22 -2.18 -7.24 -3.92
C VAL A 22 -1.95 -5.77 -4.30
N HIS A 23 -0.74 -5.43 -4.74
CA HIS A 23 -0.41 -4.05 -5.14
C HIS A 23 -1.24 -3.58 -6.34
N GLU A 24 -1.43 -4.43 -7.36
CA GLU A 24 -2.29 -4.08 -8.50
C GLU A 24 -3.75 -3.89 -8.07
N TRP A 25 -4.27 -4.71 -7.17
CA TRP A 25 -5.62 -4.52 -6.64
C TRP A 25 -5.75 -3.19 -5.89
N ILE A 26 -4.74 -2.77 -5.14
CA ILE A 26 -4.79 -1.49 -4.43
C ILE A 26 -4.78 -0.31 -5.41
N ASP A 27 -3.91 -0.35 -6.43
CA ASP A 27 -3.50 0.85 -7.17
C ASP A 27 -4.01 0.99 -8.61
N LYS A 28 -4.36 -0.11 -9.29
CA LYS A 28 -4.60 -0.14 -10.75
C LYS A 28 -5.99 0.36 -11.15
N ASP A 29 -6.97 0.20 -10.26
CA ASP A 29 -8.35 0.65 -10.47
C ASP A 29 -8.50 2.06 -9.92
N GLU A 30 -8.35 3.07 -10.79
CA GLU A 30 -8.41 4.48 -10.42
C GLU A 30 -9.72 4.88 -9.73
N ALA A 31 -10.85 4.22 -10.05
CA ALA A 31 -12.14 4.51 -9.42
C ALA A 31 -12.20 4.02 -7.97
N LYS A 32 -11.47 2.94 -7.66
CA LYS A 32 -11.39 2.33 -6.34
C LYS A 32 -10.15 2.72 -5.54
N LYS A 33 -9.14 3.27 -6.19
CA LYS A 33 -7.86 3.64 -5.59
C LYS A 33 -8.06 4.53 -4.36
N VAL A 34 -8.85 5.60 -4.48
CA VAL A 34 -9.09 6.52 -3.36
C VAL A 34 -9.73 5.79 -2.16
N GLU A 35 -10.70 4.92 -2.40
CA GLU A 35 -11.37 4.12 -1.37
C GLU A 35 -10.42 3.13 -0.70
N ARG A 36 -9.60 2.42 -1.49
CA ARG A 36 -8.66 1.40 -1.01
C ARG A 36 -7.52 1.99 -0.18
N HIS A 37 -7.21 3.27 -0.37
CA HIS A 37 -6.23 4.02 0.42
C HIS A 37 -6.83 4.83 1.58
N ASP A 38 -8.14 4.75 1.80
CA ASP A 38 -8.80 5.43 2.91
C ASP A 38 -8.47 4.72 4.24
N ILE A 39 -7.58 5.33 5.02
CA ILE A 39 -7.13 4.83 6.32
C ILE A 39 -8.30 4.70 7.30
N THR A 40 -9.33 5.55 7.19
CA THR A 40 -10.50 5.47 8.08
C THR A 40 -11.30 4.19 7.85
N ARG A 41 -11.16 3.57 6.67
CA ARG A 41 -11.83 2.33 6.24
C ARG A 41 -10.85 1.16 6.09
N ILE A 42 -9.64 1.29 6.64
CA ILE A 42 -8.57 0.30 6.48
C ILE A 42 -8.97 -1.11 6.93
N HIS A 43 -9.84 -1.23 7.95
CA HIS A 43 -10.33 -2.50 8.47
C HIS A 43 -11.28 -3.22 7.49
N GLU A 44 -12.10 -2.48 6.74
CA GLU A 44 -12.98 -3.04 5.71
C GLU A 44 -12.17 -3.55 4.52
N ASN A 45 -11.24 -2.72 4.04
CA ASN A 45 -10.33 -3.08 2.95
C ASN A 45 -9.43 -4.27 3.34
N ALA A 46 -8.88 -4.27 4.55
CA ALA A 46 -8.10 -5.38 5.08
C ALA A 46 -8.92 -6.67 5.14
N LYS A 47 -10.22 -6.60 5.45
CA LYS A 47 -11.09 -7.78 5.43
C LYS A 47 -11.28 -8.34 4.03
N GLU A 48 -11.44 -7.48 3.02
CA GLU A 48 -11.52 -7.92 1.62
C GLU A 48 -10.20 -8.56 1.16
N VAL A 49 -9.07 -7.97 1.54
CA VAL A 49 -7.73 -8.51 1.25
C VAL A 49 -7.53 -9.87 1.92
N GLU A 50 -7.93 -10.02 3.19
CA GLU A 50 -7.86 -11.30 3.91
C GLU A 50 -8.62 -12.40 3.19
N LEU A 51 -9.83 -12.10 2.69
CA LEU A 51 -10.65 -13.07 1.96
C LEU A 51 -10.01 -13.51 0.63
N LYS A 52 -9.15 -12.68 0.03
CA LYS A 52 -8.52 -12.94 -1.27
C LYS A 52 -7.12 -13.57 -1.16
N TRP A 53 -6.32 -13.11 -0.21
CA TRP A 53 -4.89 -13.45 -0.11
C TRP A 53 -4.45 -13.89 1.29
N GLY A 54 -5.40 -14.03 2.22
CA GLY A 54 -5.13 -14.45 3.59
C GLY A 54 -4.29 -13.44 4.38
N GLU A 55 -3.73 -13.91 5.49
CA GLU A 55 -2.98 -13.08 6.44
C GLU A 55 -1.76 -12.40 5.82
N ASP A 56 -1.04 -13.10 4.94
CA ASP A 56 0.11 -12.55 4.22
C ASP A 56 -0.30 -11.37 3.33
N GLY A 57 -1.44 -11.47 2.65
CA GLY A 57 -1.98 -10.36 1.86
C GLY A 57 -2.37 -9.16 2.72
N VAL A 58 -2.96 -9.39 3.91
CA VAL A 58 -3.29 -8.31 4.84
C VAL A 58 -2.04 -7.58 5.29
N ARG A 59 -0.98 -8.32 5.67
CA ARG A 59 0.30 -7.73 6.04
C ARG A 59 0.86 -6.86 4.91
N GLU A 60 0.76 -7.34 3.68
CA GLU A 60 1.22 -6.58 2.52
C GLU A 60 0.38 -5.34 2.24
N PHE A 61 -0.94 -5.45 2.33
CA PHE A 61 -1.83 -4.30 2.18
C PHE A 61 -1.51 -3.20 3.20
N ILE A 62 -1.33 -3.56 4.47
CA ILE A 62 -0.96 -2.59 5.51
C ILE A 62 0.42 -1.99 5.24
N GLN A 63 1.39 -2.80 4.79
CA GLN A 63 2.72 -2.33 4.44
C GLN A 63 2.68 -1.31 3.29
N HIS A 64 1.92 -1.60 2.23
CA HIS A 64 1.74 -0.70 1.09
C HIS A 64 1.17 0.66 1.52
N ILE A 65 0.09 0.65 2.32
CA ILE A 65 -0.53 1.88 2.85
C ILE A 65 0.46 2.64 3.74
N HIS A 66 1.23 1.94 4.57
CA HIS A 66 2.27 2.57 5.40
C HIS A 66 3.33 3.28 4.56
N ASP A 67 3.84 2.65 3.50
CA ASP A 67 4.88 3.21 2.66
C ASP A 67 4.39 4.44 1.87
N ASP A 68 3.14 4.41 1.45
CA ASP A 68 2.45 5.54 0.82
C ASP A 68 2.30 6.74 1.75
N ILE A 69 1.85 6.50 2.98
CA ILE A 69 1.72 7.54 4.01
C ILE A 69 3.11 8.10 4.33
N LYS A 70 4.09 7.23 4.56
CA LYS A 70 5.47 7.64 4.88
C LYS A 70 6.03 8.54 3.79
N LYS A 71 5.87 8.17 2.52
CA LYS A 71 6.30 8.99 1.38
C LYS A 71 5.54 10.32 1.35
N ARG A 72 4.22 10.31 1.49
CA ARG A 72 3.39 11.53 1.49
C ARG A 72 3.77 12.48 2.63
N THR A 73 4.00 11.96 3.83
CA THR A 73 4.43 12.75 4.98
C THR A 73 5.82 13.34 4.75
N ALA A 74 6.77 12.57 4.24
CA ALA A 74 8.10 13.07 3.91
C ALA A 74 8.05 14.18 2.84
N ASP A 75 7.27 14.00 1.77
CA ASP A 75 7.07 15.01 0.73
C ASP A 75 6.40 16.28 1.29
N THR A 76 5.46 16.11 2.22
CA THR A 76 4.78 17.24 2.90
C THR A 76 5.74 18.01 3.80
N LEU A 77 6.56 17.32 4.59
CA LEU A 77 7.57 17.96 5.44
C LEU A 77 8.59 18.72 4.60
N ALA A 78 9.04 18.11 3.50
CA ALA A 78 9.96 18.74 2.55
C ALA A 78 9.36 20.01 1.91
N TYR A 79 8.07 19.99 1.56
CA TYR A 79 7.35 21.17 1.06
C TYR A 79 7.40 22.34 2.05
N PHE A 80 7.31 22.07 3.36
CA PHE A 80 7.43 23.09 4.41
C PHE A 80 8.88 23.36 4.85
N GLY A 81 9.88 22.73 4.22
CA GLY A 81 11.30 22.89 4.58
C GLY A 81 11.69 22.27 5.93
N VAL A 82 10.87 21.37 6.47
CA VAL A 82 11.15 20.64 7.71
C VAL A 82 11.99 19.40 7.38
N LYS A 83 13.14 19.26 8.05
CA LYS A 83 14.08 18.14 7.90
C LYS A 83 13.90 17.11 9.01
#